data_AF-A0A3R8SLM0-F1
#
_entry.id   AF-A0A3R8SLM0-F1
#
_cell.length_a   1.000
_cell.length_b   1.000
_cell.length_c   1.000
_cell.angle_alpha   90.00
_cell.angle_beta   90.00
_cell.angle_gamma   90.00
#
_symmetry.space_group_name_H-M   'P 1'
#
loop_
_entity.id
_entity.type
_entity.pdbx_description
1 polymer ?
#
loop_
_entity_poly.entity_id
_entity_poly.type
_entity_poly.pdbx_seq_one_letter_code
_entity_poly.pdbx_strand_id
1 'polypeptide(L)'
;MQRYDSIHNTNISGLVNTTNIVEHKKNSLQNVIVESKEFYIENRLHSQTIFDENGDIWVMYPRIKNNSVDGLLIASYTDNGTNVFFSYVKKDSELYISNVKLFQEKFDKQINNSINKKANGDNCGFEGLPSCDLDEVIITPNPGGSGCSNCYTTPPENRGSSGCSQFVECIDNPPGGGGGGIISPFKTPCDKIKPIGKNDKSKSLMKDLKIKTSENKEHVYILNADGNNINETHFEGNEGEAGVDFNFYGQIDGFLHSHFKGLPPVFSADDILNLTYLYKNGFIKDANSFVFGLVTENTQYYIIIDDFESFDNFSNIVMMGGNEISDSVYDYYNLVYQSSGIKESNSVSTNEYLFLKYLEAQKSGLKLLKSDSELNDWKLLSSATNGKINETKCN
;
A
#
# COMPACT_ATOMS: atom_id res chain seq x y z
N MET A 1 14.58 3.84 0.83
CA MET A 1 14.99 3.20 -0.46
C MET A 1 15.51 4.31 -1.40
N GLN A 2 16.82 4.42 -1.63
CA GLN A 2 17.35 5.38 -2.61
C GLN A 2 17.17 4.79 -4.01
N ARG A 3 16.33 5.40 -4.84
CA ARG A 3 16.20 4.99 -6.24
C ARG A 3 17.40 5.54 -7.02
N TYR A 4 18.22 4.61 -7.49
CA TYR A 4 19.38 4.85 -8.34
C TYR A 4 18.90 4.83 -9.79
N ASP A 5 19.15 5.90 -10.54
CA ASP A 5 19.02 5.85 -11.99
C ASP A 5 20.16 4.98 -12.52
N SER A 6 19.83 3.75 -12.92
CA SER A 6 20.78 2.76 -13.44
C SER A 6 21.27 3.07 -14.86
N ILE A 7 20.65 4.03 -15.56
CA ILE A 7 21.00 4.43 -16.91
C ILE A 7 22.07 5.54 -16.86
N HIS A 8 21.94 6.48 -15.93
CA HIS A 8 22.87 7.62 -15.82
C HIS A 8 23.79 7.58 -14.61
N ASN A 9 23.68 6.56 -13.74
CA ASN A 9 24.40 6.45 -12.47
C ASN A 9 24.20 7.68 -11.55
N THR A 10 22.99 8.24 -11.51
CA THR A 10 22.68 9.42 -10.69
C THR A 10 21.50 9.21 -9.75
N ASN A 11 21.41 10.05 -8.72
CA ASN A 11 20.39 9.95 -7.66
C ASN A 11 19.15 10.79 -8.03
N ILE A 12 17.97 10.18 -7.94
CA ILE A 12 16.66 10.78 -8.25
C ILE A 12 16.20 11.81 -7.18
N SER A 13 17.00 12.09 -6.16
CA SER A 13 16.66 12.99 -5.04
C SER A 13 16.46 14.49 -5.39
N GLY A 14 16.44 14.87 -6.66
CA GLY A 14 16.33 16.26 -7.10
C GLY A 14 17.59 17.11 -6.85
N LEU A 15 18.68 16.52 -6.33
CA LEU A 15 19.94 17.21 -6.06
C LEU A 15 20.72 17.58 -7.33
N VAL A 16 20.46 16.89 -8.44
CA VAL A 16 21.26 16.95 -9.68
C VAL A 16 20.87 18.15 -10.58
N ASN A 17 19.67 18.72 -10.39
CA ASN A 17 19.19 19.92 -11.10
C ASN A 17 19.26 21.20 -10.26
N THR A 18 20.20 21.28 -9.32
CA THR A 18 20.40 22.47 -8.47
C THR A 18 21.74 23.12 -8.75
N THR A 19 21.88 24.41 -8.44
CA THR A 19 23.19 25.09 -8.48
C THR A 19 24.10 24.72 -7.29
N ASN A 20 23.66 23.83 -6.40
CA ASN A 20 24.41 23.36 -5.25
C ASN A 20 25.57 22.45 -5.70
N ILE A 21 26.69 22.49 -4.98
CA ILE A 21 27.82 21.60 -5.25
C ILE A 21 27.60 20.31 -4.47
N VAL A 22 27.61 19.20 -5.17
CA VAL A 22 27.35 17.86 -4.63
C VAL A 22 28.60 17.00 -4.80
N GLU A 23 28.98 16.27 -3.75
CA GLU A 23 30.03 15.27 -3.78
C GLU A 23 29.43 13.87 -3.61
N HIS A 24 29.74 12.96 -4.52
CA HIS A 24 29.38 11.56 -4.38
C HIS A 24 30.36 10.84 -3.44
N LYS A 25 29.85 10.36 -2.29
CA LYS A 25 30.62 9.60 -1.31
C LYS A 25 30.52 8.12 -1.60
N LYS A 26 31.58 7.56 -2.22
CA LYS A 26 31.65 6.14 -2.61
C LYS A 26 31.39 5.17 -1.45
N ASN A 27 31.85 5.47 -0.24
CA ASN A 27 31.73 4.56 0.91
C ASN A 27 30.30 4.46 1.44
N SER A 28 29.50 5.52 1.32
CA SER A 28 28.11 5.54 1.75
C SER A 28 27.12 5.53 0.59
N LEU A 29 27.61 5.48 -0.65
CA LEU A 29 26.86 5.63 -1.91
C LEU A 29 25.94 6.87 -1.93
N GLN A 30 26.25 7.89 -1.13
CA GLN A 30 25.41 9.06 -0.95
C GLN A 30 25.96 10.27 -1.68
N ASN A 31 25.05 11.03 -2.29
CA ASN A 31 25.31 12.38 -2.75
C ASN A 31 25.14 13.35 -1.58
N VAL A 32 26.18 14.11 -1.26
CA VAL A 32 26.20 15.07 -0.15
C VAL A 32 26.40 16.47 -0.72
N ILE A 33 25.56 17.43 -0.34
CA ILE A 33 25.80 18.84 -0.66
C ILE A 33 26.99 19.31 0.16
N VAL A 34 28.06 19.73 -0.52
CA VAL A 34 29.27 20.30 0.09
C VAL A 34 29.25 21.82 0.07
N GLU A 35 28.47 22.43 -0.83
CA GLU A 35 28.22 23.87 -0.87
C GLU A 35 26.77 24.15 -1.29
N SER A 36 26.02 24.86 -0.44
CA SER A 36 24.62 25.26 -0.71
C SER A 36 24.60 26.68 -1.27
N LYS A 37 24.23 26.82 -2.55
CA LYS A 37 24.04 28.11 -3.25
C LYS A 37 22.57 28.49 -3.33
N GLU A 38 21.69 27.50 -3.42
CA GLU A 38 20.24 27.62 -3.39
C GLU A 38 19.67 26.74 -2.28
N PHE A 39 18.41 27.02 -1.91
CA PHE A 39 17.74 26.14 -0.95
C PHE A 39 17.43 24.79 -1.61
N TYR A 40 17.31 23.74 -0.80
CA TYR A 40 16.82 22.44 -1.23
C TYR A 40 15.85 21.87 -0.19
N ILE A 41 15.09 20.82 -0.56
CA ILE A 41 14.22 20.09 0.37
C ILE A 41 14.93 18.80 0.79
N GLU A 42 15.11 18.60 2.09
CA GLU A 42 15.76 17.40 2.62
C GLU A 42 14.73 16.29 2.85
N ASN A 43 14.46 15.50 1.80
CA ASN A 43 13.41 14.46 1.84
C ASN A 43 13.72 13.29 2.80
N ARG A 44 14.97 13.14 3.26
CA ARG A 44 15.35 12.11 4.26
C ARG A 44 14.99 12.52 5.69
N LEU A 45 14.66 13.80 5.89
CA LEU A 45 14.20 14.32 7.16
C LEU A 45 12.76 14.79 6.99
N HIS A 46 11.81 14.07 7.58
CA HIS A 46 10.40 14.37 7.44
C HIS A 46 9.68 14.24 8.77
N SER A 47 8.48 14.82 8.85
CA SER A 47 7.57 14.55 9.95
C SER A 47 6.96 13.16 9.84
N GLN A 48 6.33 12.71 10.93
CA GLN A 48 5.32 11.68 10.84
C GLN A 48 4.23 12.06 9.83
N THR A 49 3.62 11.04 9.24
CA THR A 49 2.42 11.21 8.42
C THR A 49 1.26 11.66 9.31
N ILE A 50 0.63 12.77 8.94
CA ILE A 50 -0.49 13.34 9.68
C ILE A 50 -1.76 13.11 8.88
N PHE A 51 -2.76 12.54 9.55
CA PHE A 51 -4.08 12.27 9.01
C PHE A 51 -5.04 13.31 9.60
N ASP A 52 -5.62 14.14 8.73
CA ASP A 52 -6.63 15.11 9.12
C ASP A 52 -8.03 14.45 9.13
N GLU A 53 -8.98 15.02 9.87
CA GLU A 53 -10.32 14.44 10.08
C GLU A 53 -11.12 14.34 8.78
N ASN A 54 -10.78 15.15 7.78
CA ASN A 54 -11.39 15.18 6.45
C ASN A 54 -10.80 14.12 5.48
N GLY A 55 -9.83 13.32 5.93
CA GLY A 55 -9.16 12.30 5.12
C GLY A 55 -7.95 12.81 4.34
N ASP A 56 -7.60 14.10 4.45
CA ASP A 56 -6.37 14.61 3.87
C ASP A 56 -5.16 14.07 4.64
N ILE A 57 -4.12 13.72 3.89
CA ILE A 57 -2.86 13.23 4.44
C ILE A 57 -1.80 14.28 4.16
N TRP A 58 -0.94 14.57 5.13
CA TRP A 58 0.18 15.46 4.87
C TRP A 58 1.44 15.11 5.64
N VAL A 59 2.57 15.43 5.01
CA VAL A 59 3.92 15.24 5.54
C VAL A 59 4.67 16.56 5.41
N MET A 60 5.45 16.91 6.43
CA MET A 60 6.27 18.12 6.45
C MET A 60 7.75 17.80 6.22
N TYR A 61 8.40 18.61 5.39
CA TYR A 61 9.82 18.53 5.05
C TYR A 61 10.51 19.86 5.34
N PRO A 62 11.79 19.86 5.78
CA PRO A 62 12.53 21.08 5.96
C PRO A 62 13.11 21.56 4.64
N ARG A 63 13.05 22.89 4.46
CA ARG A 63 13.79 23.60 3.43
C ARG A 63 15.12 24.03 4.02
N ILE A 64 16.21 23.61 3.39
CA ILE A 64 17.57 23.82 3.86
C ILE A 64 18.25 24.87 3.00
N LYS A 65 18.89 25.83 3.64
CA LYS A 65 19.79 26.80 3.01
C LYS A 65 20.96 27.08 3.93
N ASN A 66 22.18 27.09 3.39
CA ASN A 66 23.41 27.34 4.15
C ASN A 66 23.53 26.45 5.41
N ASN A 67 23.21 25.16 5.29
CA ASN A 67 23.19 24.19 6.41
C ASN A 67 22.26 24.59 7.58
N SER A 68 21.18 25.31 7.29
CA SER A 68 20.14 25.64 8.26
C SER A 68 18.76 25.43 7.67
N VAL A 69 17.79 25.07 8.51
CA VAL A 69 16.38 25.01 8.16
C VAL A 69 15.86 26.44 8.01
N ASP A 70 15.67 26.87 6.76
CA ASP A 70 15.28 28.24 6.43
C ASP A 70 13.78 28.36 6.06
N GLY A 71 13.06 27.23 6.05
CA GLY A 71 11.66 27.10 5.69
C GLY A 71 11.13 25.69 5.99
N LEU A 72 9.81 25.52 5.93
CA LEU A 72 9.14 24.22 5.99
C LEU A 72 8.21 24.10 4.77
N LEU A 73 8.12 22.90 4.21
CA LEU A 73 7.26 22.54 3.09
C LEU A 73 6.30 21.45 3.56
N ILE A 74 5.03 21.56 3.21
CA ILE A 74 4.08 20.47 3.34
C ILE A 74 3.79 19.88 1.97
N ALA A 75 3.91 18.57 1.88
CA ALA A 75 3.26 17.78 0.84
C ALA A 75 1.93 17.29 1.40
N SER A 76 0.82 17.73 0.81
CA SER A 76 -0.52 17.27 1.16
C SER A 76 -1.12 16.47 0.02
N TYR A 77 -1.74 15.35 0.38
CA TYR A 77 -2.48 14.45 -0.48
C TYR A 77 -3.95 14.62 -0.12
N THR A 78 -4.69 15.29 -1.01
CA THR A 78 -6.08 15.71 -0.77
C THR A 78 -7.03 15.10 -1.79
N ASP A 79 -8.33 15.27 -1.58
CA ASP A 79 -9.39 14.77 -2.45
C ASP A 79 -9.32 13.24 -2.66
N ASN A 80 -9.24 12.49 -1.55
CA ASN A 80 -9.09 11.04 -1.53
C ASN A 80 -7.92 10.53 -2.39
N GLY A 81 -6.85 11.31 -2.44
CA GLY A 81 -5.63 10.93 -3.13
C GLY A 81 -5.56 11.30 -4.61
N THR A 82 -6.40 12.23 -5.03
CA THR A 82 -6.39 12.69 -6.42
C THR A 82 -5.35 13.78 -6.64
N ASN A 83 -5.07 14.59 -5.60
CA ASN A 83 -4.26 15.78 -5.74
C ASN A 83 -3.09 15.79 -4.75
N VAL A 84 -1.88 16.06 -5.26
CA VAL A 84 -0.70 16.35 -4.45
C VAL A 84 -0.42 17.85 -4.53
N PHE A 85 -0.42 18.51 -3.38
CA PHE A 85 -0.04 19.91 -3.26
C PHE A 85 1.25 20.05 -2.46
N PHE A 86 2.15 20.91 -2.94
CA PHE A 86 3.34 21.32 -2.22
C PHE A 86 3.17 22.77 -1.79
N SER A 87 3.08 23.00 -0.49
CA SER A 87 2.79 24.33 0.08
C SER A 87 3.83 24.73 1.11
N TYR A 88 4.35 25.95 1.01
CA TYR A 88 5.25 26.48 2.03
C TYR A 88 4.48 26.90 3.27
N VAL A 89 5.02 26.53 4.43
CA VAL A 89 4.48 26.96 5.73
C VAL A 89 4.86 28.41 5.98
N LYS A 90 3.87 29.24 6.31
CA LYS A 90 4.09 30.65 6.63
C LYS A 90 4.95 30.79 7.88
N LYS A 91 6.00 31.61 7.82
CA LYS A 91 7.01 31.74 8.90
C LYS A 91 6.45 32.30 10.21
N ASP A 92 5.35 33.04 10.14
CA ASP A 92 4.63 33.63 11.26
C ASP A 92 3.51 32.74 11.81
N SER A 93 3.27 31.56 11.21
CA SER A 93 2.27 30.61 11.71
C SER A 93 2.78 29.87 12.96
N GLU A 94 1.86 29.54 13.88
CA GLU A 94 2.17 28.71 15.05
C GLU A 94 2.75 27.35 14.66
N LEU A 95 2.29 26.80 13.53
CA LEU A 95 2.78 25.55 12.99
C LEU A 95 4.25 25.64 12.59
N TYR A 96 4.68 26.75 11.97
CA TYR A 96 6.09 26.97 11.68
C TYR A 96 6.91 27.18 12.94
N ILE A 97 6.46 28.08 13.82
CA ILE A 97 7.19 28.48 15.03
C ILE A 97 7.41 27.28 15.97
N SER A 98 6.42 26.40 16.09
CA SER A 98 6.46 25.23 16.95
C SER A 98 7.38 24.12 16.41
N ASN A 99 7.51 23.98 15.09
CA ASN A 99 8.16 22.83 14.47
C ASN A 99 9.53 23.11 13.85
N VAL A 100 9.82 24.35 13.44
CA VAL A 100 11.08 24.68 12.75
C VAL A 100 12.32 24.32 13.59
N LYS A 101 12.26 24.47 14.91
CA LYS A 101 13.35 24.11 15.82
C LYS A 101 13.55 22.59 15.91
N LEU A 102 12.47 21.81 15.90
CA LEU A 102 12.54 20.35 15.92
C LEU A 102 13.23 19.82 14.65
N PHE A 103 12.86 20.38 13.50
CA PHE A 103 13.54 20.08 12.24
C PHE A 103 15.00 20.51 12.26
N GLN A 104 15.33 21.70 12.79
CA GLN A 104 16.71 22.16 12.90
C GLN A 104 17.55 21.24 13.80
N GLU A 105 17.02 20.84 14.97
CA GLU A 105 17.71 19.94 15.91
C GLU A 105 18.01 18.57 15.27
N LYS A 106 17.05 18.02 14.54
CA LYS A 106 17.21 16.74 13.83
C LYS A 106 18.17 16.88 12.65
N PHE A 107 18.13 18.00 11.93
CA PHE A 107 19.05 18.30 10.85
C PHE A 107 20.48 18.50 11.34
N ASP A 108 20.68 19.18 12.48
CA ASP A 108 21.99 19.33 13.10
C ASP A 108 22.53 17.99 13.58
N LYS A 109 21.67 17.12 14.15
CA LYS A 109 22.03 15.73 14.49
C LYS A 109 22.43 14.94 13.23
N GLN A 110 21.73 15.11 12.11
CA GLN A 110 22.11 14.50 10.82
C GLN A 110 23.46 15.01 10.31
N ILE A 111 23.66 16.32 10.28
CA ILE A 111 24.92 16.93 9.85
C ILE A 111 26.05 16.44 10.75
N ASN A 112 25.90 16.54 12.07
CA ASN A 112 26.92 16.12 13.03
C ASN A 112 27.18 14.61 12.98
N ASN A 113 26.16 13.77 12.83
CA ASN A 113 26.36 12.33 12.65
C ASN A 113 26.99 12.02 11.30
N SER A 114 26.63 12.72 10.23
CA SER A 114 27.25 12.55 8.91
C SER A 114 28.70 13.03 8.92
N ILE A 115 29.04 14.06 9.71
CA ILE A 115 30.40 14.59 9.86
C ILE A 115 31.23 13.72 10.80
N ASN A 116 30.67 13.19 11.89
CA ASN A 116 31.39 12.31 12.82
C ASN A 116 31.53 10.88 12.27
N LYS A 117 30.57 10.39 11.47
CA LYS A 117 30.72 9.15 10.69
C LYS A 117 31.74 9.28 9.55
N LYS A 118 32.10 10.51 9.10
CA LYS A 118 33.25 10.73 8.18
C LYS A 118 34.58 10.32 8.81
N ALA A 119 34.68 10.20 10.14
CA ALA A 119 35.93 9.79 10.81
C ALA A 119 36.09 8.26 10.91
N ASN A 120 35.00 7.48 10.93
CA ASN A 120 35.04 6.05 11.31
C ASN A 120 34.55 5.05 10.25
N GLY A 121 34.03 5.49 9.10
CA GLY A 121 33.73 4.56 8.00
C GLY A 121 32.50 3.65 8.21
N ASP A 122 31.53 4.08 9.02
CA ASP A 122 30.31 3.29 9.27
C ASP A 122 29.39 3.26 8.04
N ASN A 123 29.08 2.05 7.58
CA ASN A 123 28.17 1.76 6.47
C ASN A 123 26.71 1.84 6.94
N CYS A 124 25.85 2.51 6.18
CA CYS A 124 24.39 2.43 6.30
C CYS A 124 23.79 2.31 4.89
N GLY A 125 22.58 1.77 4.75
CA GLY A 125 21.89 1.70 3.45
C GLY A 125 22.26 0.51 2.55
N PHE A 126 22.93 -0.51 3.09
CA PHE A 126 23.06 -1.83 2.45
C PHE A 126 22.01 -2.80 3.02
N GLU A 127 21.68 -3.86 2.29
CA GLU A 127 20.89 -4.98 2.83
C GLU A 127 21.52 -5.52 4.13
N GLY A 128 20.70 -5.66 5.18
CA GLY A 128 21.15 -6.12 6.50
C GLY A 128 21.84 -5.06 7.38
N LEU A 129 21.99 -3.80 6.92
CA LEU A 129 22.52 -2.69 7.70
C LEU A 129 21.43 -1.64 8.02
N PRO A 130 21.56 -0.89 9.13
CA PRO A 130 20.56 0.10 9.53
C PRO A 130 20.33 1.14 8.43
N SER A 131 19.08 1.59 8.30
CA SER A 131 18.72 2.64 7.33
C SER A 131 19.55 3.90 7.58
N CYS A 132 19.90 4.58 6.48
CA CYS A 132 20.47 5.92 6.55
C CYS A 132 19.38 6.99 6.76
N ASP A 133 18.11 6.61 6.74
CA ASP A 133 17.00 7.49 7.06
C ASP A 133 17.11 7.91 8.53
N LEU A 134 16.74 9.15 8.82
CA LEU A 134 16.83 9.67 10.17
C LEU A 134 15.60 9.31 10.97
N ASP A 135 15.74 9.36 12.30
CA ASP A 135 14.62 9.37 13.22
C ASP A 135 13.60 10.45 12.79
N GLU A 136 12.39 10.02 12.50
CA GLU A 136 11.24 10.85 12.15
C GLU A 136 11.07 12.05 13.12
N VAL A 137 10.62 13.20 12.60
CA VAL A 137 10.23 14.35 13.40
C VAL A 137 8.78 14.13 13.86
N ILE A 138 8.61 13.79 15.13
CA ILE A 138 7.29 13.65 15.74
C ILE A 138 6.71 15.05 15.94
N ILE A 139 5.71 15.40 15.13
CA ILE A 139 4.91 16.62 15.32
C ILE A 139 3.73 16.23 16.19
N THR A 140 3.64 16.77 17.40
CA THR A 140 2.41 16.64 18.20
C THR A 140 1.40 17.65 17.65
N PRO A 141 0.26 17.21 17.08
CA PRO A 141 -0.78 18.14 16.66
C PRO A 141 -1.25 18.95 17.88
N ASN A 142 -1.41 20.26 17.71
CA ASN A 142 -1.92 21.12 18.78
C ASN A 142 -3.32 20.59 19.20
N PRO A 143 -3.56 20.28 20.49
CA PRO A 143 -4.85 19.75 20.94
C PRO A 143 -5.90 20.86 20.95
N GLY A 144 -6.48 21.13 19.79
CA GLY A 144 -7.63 22.03 19.66
C GLY A 144 -7.52 22.98 18.49
N GLY A 145 -8.36 22.75 17.47
CA GLY A 145 -8.62 23.69 16.40
C GLY A 145 -8.64 23.02 15.04
N SER A 146 -9.74 23.21 14.31
CA SER A 146 -9.95 22.82 12.92
C SER A 146 -8.70 22.94 12.05
N GLY A 147 -8.53 22.01 11.10
CA GLY A 147 -7.44 21.95 10.12
C GLY A 147 -6.91 23.33 9.69
N CYS A 148 -5.59 23.41 9.55
CA CYS A 148 -4.78 24.64 9.41
C CYS A 148 -4.99 25.34 8.04
N SER A 149 -6.21 25.73 7.71
CA SER A 149 -6.60 26.29 6.40
C SER A 149 -5.89 27.61 6.05
N ASN A 150 -5.33 28.32 7.05
CA ASN A 150 -4.64 29.61 6.89
C ASN A 150 -3.10 29.56 7.00
N CYS A 151 -2.52 28.38 7.23
CA CYS A 151 -1.12 28.24 7.68
C CYS A 151 -0.11 28.15 6.54
N TYR A 152 -0.60 28.07 5.31
CA TYR A 152 0.21 27.92 4.11
C TYR A 152 -0.10 29.04 3.12
N THR A 153 0.88 29.39 2.29
CA THR A 153 0.62 30.22 1.12
C THR A 153 0.22 29.31 -0.03
N THR A 154 -0.94 29.55 -0.64
CA THR A 154 -1.24 28.97 -1.96
C THR A 154 -0.13 29.40 -2.92
N PRO A 155 0.39 28.50 -3.77
CA PRO A 155 1.27 28.91 -4.86
C PRO A 155 0.54 29.99 -5.68
N PRO A 156 1.23 31.05 -6.16
CA PRO A 156 0.59 32.11 -6.90
C PRO A 156 -0.27 31.54 -8.03
N GLU A 157 -1.58 31.80 -7.97
CA GLU A 157 -2.56 31.54 -9.02
C GLU A 157 -2.10 32.29 -10.28
N ASN A 158 -1.42 31.57 -11.17
CA ASN A 158 -0.98 31.92 -12.53
C ASN A 158 0.48 31.53 -12.79
N ARG A 159 0.77 30.23 -12.67
CA ARG A 159 1.64 29.58 -13.65
C ARG A 159 0.82 28.41 -14.18
N GLY A 160 0.44 28.52 -15.45
CA GLY A 160 -0.52 27.63 -16.08
C GLY A 160 -0.18 26.16 -15.81
N SER A 161 -1.24 25.34 -15.77
CA SER A 161 -1.14 23.87 -15.74
C SER A 161 0.07 23.41 -16.54
N SER A 162 1.15 23.13 -15.82
CA SER A 162 2.37 22.64 -16.41
C SER A 162 2.17 21.16 -16.57
N GLY A 163 1.82 20.73 -17.79
CA GLY A 163 1.81 19.32 -18.14
C GLY A 163 3.12 18.65 -17.74
N CYS A 164 3.06 17.34 -17.51
CA CYS A 164 4.21 16.54 -17.05
C CYS A 164 5.48 16.71 -17.90
N SER A 165 5.32 17.11 -19.17
CA SER A 165 6.40 17.42 -20.13
C SER A 165 7.43 18.45 -19.65
N GLN A 166 7.20 19.14 -18.52
CA GLN A 166 8.14 20.11 -17.96
C GLN A 166 9.13 19.50 -16.96
N PHE A 167 8.92 18.23 -16.57
CA PHE A 167 9.77 17.51 -15.64
C PHE A 167 10.62 16.48 -16.40
N VAL A 168 11.92 16.42 -16.13
CA VAL A 168 12.93 15.69 -16.91
C VAL A 168 12.68 14.17 -16.97
N GLU A 169 11.89 13.62 -16.05
CA GLU A 169 11.51 12.19 -16.04
C GLU A 169 10.25 11.88 -16.84
N CYS A 170 9.59 12.90 -17.39
CA CYS A 170 8.52 12.68 -18.35
C CYS A 170 9.17 12.50 -19.73
N ILE A 171 9.33 11.25 -20.15
CA ILE A 171 9.94 10.89 -21.43
C ILE A 171 9.03 11.39 -22.56
N ASP A 172 9.40 12.52 -23.18
CA ASP A 172 8.88 12.89 -24.49
C ASP A 172 9.46 11.92 -25.52
N ASN A 173 8.63 10.96 -25.94
CA ASN A 173 8.89 9.90 -26.91
C ASN A 173 9.90 8.82 -26.47
N PRO A 174 9.47 7.77 -25.76
CA PRO A 174 10.25 6.55 -25.68
C PRO A 174 10.37 5.93 -27.09
N PRO A 175 11.58 5.52 -27.52
CA PRO A 175 11.76 4.93 -28.83
C PRO A 175 11.09 3.54 -28.87
N GLY A 176 10.05 3.43 -29.68
CA GLY A 176 9.61 2.15 -30.26
C GLY A 176 9.07 1.11 -29.27
N GLY A 177 7.92 1.40 -28.68
CA GLY A 177 7.01 0.40 -28.13
C GLY A 177 5.59 0.75 -28.54
N GLY A 178 5.17 0.28 -29.72
CA GLY A 178 3.85 0.56 -30.27
C GLY A 178 2.74 -0.02 -29.40
N GLY A 179 1.75 0.82 -29.10
CA GLY A 179 0.51 0.41 -28.45
C GLY A 179 -0.03 1.50 -27.54
N GLY A 180 -0.83 2.40 -28.10
CA GLY A 180 -1.68 3.29 -27.30
C GLY A 180 -2.57 2.45 -26.39
N GLY A 181 -2.21 2.41 -25.11
CA GLY A 181 -3.08 1.98 -24.03
C GLY A 181 -3.55 3.23 -23.32
N ILE A 182 -4.83 3.55 -23.49
CA ILE A 182 -5.62 4.46 -22.66
C ILE A 182 -5.13 4.33 -21.22
N ILE A 183 -4.90 5.44 -20.50
CA ILE A 183 -4.81 5.42 -19.02
C ILE A 183 -5.97 4.55 -18.57
N SER A 184 -5.71 3.32 -18.12
CA SER A 184 -6.81 2.43 -17.75
C SER A 184 -7.63 3.21 -16.74
N PRO A 185 -8.92 3.45 -16.98
CA PRO A 185 -9.75 4.11 -15.98
C PRO A 185 -9.55 3.35 -14.68
N PHE A 186 -9.38 4.07 -13.56
CA PHE A 186 -9.35 3.47 -12.23
C PHE A 186 -10.47 2.43 -12.18
N LYS A 187 -10.11 1.14 -12.17
CA LYS A 187 -11.12 0.08 -12.24
C LYS A 187 -11.84 0.13 -10.92
N THR A 188 -13.15 0.34 -10.95
CA THR A 188 -13.96 0.18 -9.76
C THR A 188 -13.78 -1.24 -9.21
N PRO A 189 -14.05 -1.51 -7.92
CA PRO A 189 -14.04 -2.86 -7.38
C PRO A 189 -14.75 -3.89 -8.28
N CYS A 190 -15.89 -3.48 -8.85
CA CYS A 190 -16.70 -4.28 -9.75
C CYS A 190 -16.06 -4.52 -11.14
N ASP A 191 -15.23 -3.59 -11.61
CA ASP A 191 -14.47 -3.74 -12.86
C ASP A 191 -13.24 -4.65 -12.68
N LYS A 192 -12.62 -4.61 -11.49
CA LYS A 192 -11.44 -5.43 -11.18
C LYS A 192 -11.72 -6.93 -11.30
N ILE A 193 -12.90 -7.39 -10.90
CA ILE A 193 -13.26 -8.81 -10.99
C ILE A 193 -13.64 -9.27 -12.41
N LYS A 194 -13.81 -8.37 -13.39
CA LYS A 194 -14.32 -8.75 -14.73
C LYS A 194 -13.40 -9.69 -15.50
N PRO A 195 -12.07 -9.45 -15.60
CA PRO A 195 -11.21 -10.26 -16.46
C PRO A 195 -11.07 -11.70 -15.97
N ILE A 196 -10.89 -11.87 -14.65
CA ILE A 196 -10.61 -13.18 -14.04
C ILE A 196 -11.85 -13.74 -13.36
N GLY A 197 -12.43 -13.02 -12.40
CA GLY A 197 -13.53 -13.54 -11.58
C GLY A 197 -14.83 -13.80 -12.34
N LYS A 198 -15.16 -13.00 -13.35
CA LYS A 198 -16.37 -13.19 -14.17
C LYS A 198 -16.17 -14.09 -15.39
N ASN A 199 -14.96 -14.61 -15.60
CA ASN A 199 -14.70 -15.58 -16.66
C ASN A 199 -15.50 -16.88 -16.45
N ASP A 200 -16.02 -17.47 -17.52
CA ASP A 200 -16.86 -18.68 -17.44
C ASP A 200 -16.13 -19.86 -16.79
N LYS A 201 -14.82 -20.00 -17.04
CA LYS A 201 -14.01 -21.04 -16.41
C LYS A 201 -13.87 -20.79 -14.91
N SER A 202 -13.57 -19.57 -14.48
CA SER A 202 -13.50 -19.20 -13.05
C SER A 202 -14.82 -19.46 -12.35
N LYS A 203 -15.96 -19.11 -12.97
CA LYS A 203 -17.29 -19.43 -12.45
C LYS A 203 -17.51 -20.93 -12.33
N SER A 204 -17.12 -21.71 -13.34
CA SER A 204 -17.22 -23.16 -13.28
C SER A 204 -16.39 -23.74 -12.13
N LEU A 205 -15.19 -23.21 -11.88
CA LEU A 205 -14.33 -23.65 -10.78
C LEU A 205 -14.92 -23.28 -9.41
N MET A 206 -15.51 -22.08 -9.26
CA MET A 206 -16.23 -21.74 -8.03
C MET A 206 -17.47 -22.61 -7.81
N LYS A 207 -18.19 -23.01 -8.87
CA LYS A 207 -19.31 -23.98 -8.77
C LYS A 207 -18.81 -25.37 -8.39
N ASP A 208 -17.66 -25.79 -8.91
CA ASP A 208 -17.02 -27.04 -8.49
C ASP A 208 -16.63 -26.98 -7.01
N LEU A 209 -15.92 -25.94 -6.58
CA LEU A 209 -15.60 -25.71 -5.16
C LEU A 209 -16.84 -25.75 -4.28
N LYS A 210 -17.97 -25.21 -4.74
CA LYS A 210 -19.23 -25.26 -3.99
C LYS A 210 -19.67 -26.70 -3.70
N ILE A 211 -19.58 -27.59 -4.67
CA ILE A 211 -19.89 -29.01 -4.50
C ILE A 211 -18.90 -29.64 -3.49
N LYS A 212 -17.63 -29.25 -3.60
CA LYS A 212 -16.53 -29.76 -2.77
C LYS A 212 -16.53 -29.26 -1.32
N THR A 213 -17.27 -28.22 -0.97
CA THR A 213 -17.44 -27.79 0.44
C THR A 213 -18.06 -28.88 1.34
N SER A 214 -18.66 -29.92 0.72
CA SER A 214 -19.16 -31.10 1.43
C SER A 214 -18.08 -32.16 1.72
N GLU A 215 -16.92 -32.07 1.07
CA GLU A 215 -15.74 -32.87 1.38
C GLU A 215 -15.09 -32.30 2.65
N ASN A 216 -14.64 -33.16 3.57
CA ASN A 216 -14.05 -32.71 4.85
C ASN A 216 -12.59 -32.25 4.66
N LYS A 217 -12.31 -31.43 3.65
CA LYS A 217 -11.00 -30.90 3.30
C LYS A 217 -11.15 -29.66 2.42
N GLU A 218 -10.11 -28.84 2.37
CA GLU A 218 -10.08 -27.67 1.50
C GLU A 218 -9.57 -28.04 0.10
N HIS A 219 -10.04 -27.30 -0.90
CA HIS A 219 -9.58 -27.40 -2.28
C HIS A 219 -9.15 -26.04 -2.77
N VAL A 220 -8.10 -26.01 -3.58
CA VAL A 220 -7.48 -24.78 -4.09
C VAL A 220 -7.35 -24.87 -5.61
N TYR A 221 -7.74 -23.80 -6.30
CA TYR A 221 -7.43 -23.57 -7.71
C TYR A 221 -6.54 -22.34 -7.87
N ILE A 222 -5.37 -22.52 -8.46
CA ILE A 222 -4.51 -21.44 -8.91
C ILE A 222 -4.83 -21.13 -10.37
N LEU A 223 -5.12 -19.87 -10.69
CA LEU A 223 -5.56 -19.44 -12.02
C LEU A 223 -4.45 -18.70 -12.76
N ASN A 224 -4.25 -19.05 -14.03
CA ASN A 224 -3.34 -18.38 -14.95
C ASN A 224 -4.10 -18.02 -16.24
N ALA A 225 -4.10 -16.73 -16.59
CA ALA A 225 -4.76 -16.21 -17.76
C ALA A 225 -3.82 -16.18 -18.97
N ASP A 226 -4.29 -16.73 -20.09
CA ASP A 226 -3.70 -16.59 -21.42
C ASP A 226 -4.75 -15.99 -22.36
N GLY A 227 -4.68 -14.67 -22.52
CA GLY A 227 -5.75 -13.89 -23.16
C GLY A 227 -7.06 -14.02 -22.38
N ASN A 228 -8.12 -14.52 -23.05
CA ASN A 228 -9.43 -14.75 -22.43
C ASN A 228 -9.59 -16.16 -21.83
N ASN A 229 -8.59 -17.04 -21.99
CA ASN A 229 -8.62 -18.39 -21.44
C ASN A 229 -8.03 -18.38 -20.03
N ILE A 230 -8.65 -19.15 -19.13
CA ILE A 230 -8.14 -19.40 -17.79
C ILE A 230 -7.71 -20.86 -17.73
N ASN A 231 -6.45 -21.08 -17.38
CA ASN A 231 -5.90 -22.38 -17.02
C ASN A 231 -5.82 -22.48 -15.49
N GLU A 232 -6.08 -23.66 -14.96
CA GLU A 232 -6.04 -23.93 -13.53
C GLU A 232 -5.00 -24.99 -13.14
N THR A 233 -4.49 -24.89 -11.92
CA THR A 233 -3.85 -26.01 -11.21
C THR A 233 -4.63 -26.27 -9.93
N HIS A 234 -4.93 -27.53 -9.67
CA HIS A 234 -5.75 -27.97 -8.53
C HIS A 234 -4.88 -28.61 -7.45
N PHE A 235 -5.16 -28.24 -6.20
CA PHE A 235 -4.59 -28.85 -5.00
C PHE A 235 -5.69 -29.18 -4.00
N GLU A 236 -5.43 -30.15 -3.14
CA GLU A 236 -6.34 -30.56 -2.06
C GLU A 236 -5.60 -30.67 -0.74
N GLY A 237 -6.28 -30.26 0.34
CA GLY A 237 -5.79 -30.38 1.71
C GLY A 237 -6.00 -31.78 2.28
N ASN A 238 -5.47 -31.98 3.48
CA ASN A 238 -5.69 -33.21 4.22
C ASN A 238 -7.11 -33.26 4.79
N GLU A 239 -7.65 -34.48 4.96
CA GLU A 239 -8.96 -34.65 5.58
C GLU A 239 -8.96 -34.17 7.03
N GLY A 240 -9.93 -33.31 7.37
CA GLY A 240 -10.15 -32.76 8.71
C GLY A 240 -9.23 -31.59 9.07
N GLU A 241 -8.34 -31.17 8.16
CA GLU A 241 -7.41 -30.08 8.38
C GLU A 241 -7.79 -28.87 7.51
N ALA A 242 -7.69 -27.68 8.10
CA ALA A 242 -7.76 -26.43 7.34
C ALA A 242 -6.41 -26.20 6.65
N GLY A 243 -6.45 -25.61 5.45
CA GLY A 243 -5.28 -25.30 4.65
C GLY A 243 -4.96 -26.36 3.59
N VAL A 244 -4.12 -25.94 2.64
CA VAL A 244 -3.54 -26.80 1.60
C VAL A 244 -2.07 -26.41 1.44
N ASP A 245 -1.18 -27.40 1.47
CA ASP A 245 0.25 -27.18 1.30
C ASP A 245 0.65 -27.28 -0.18
N PHE A 246 1.18 -26.19 -0.73
CA PHE A 246 1.70 -26.15 -2.10
C PHE A 246 2.68 -24.98 -2.27
N ASN A 247 3.43 -25.00 -3.37
CA ASN A 247 4.39 -23.96 -3.71
C ASN A 247 3.94 -23.17 -4.94
N PHE A 248 4.26 -21.88 -4.98
CA PHE A 248 4.09 -21.03 -6.16
C PHE A 248 5.34 -21.07 -7.03
N TYR A 249 5.16 -21.34 -8.33
CA TYR A 249 6.27 -21.44 -9.29
C TYR A 249 6.33 -20.27 -10.29
N GLY A 250 5.48 -19.26 -10.12
CA GLY A 250 5.38 -18.11 -11.01
C GLY A 250 4.26 -17.16 -10.61
N GLN A 251 4.08 -16.11 -11.40
CA GLN A 251 2.99 -15.16 -11.19
C GLN A 251 1.66 -15.77 -11.62
N ILE A 252 0.60 -15.44 -10.89
CA ILE A 252 -0.75 -15.98 -11.04
C ILE A 252 -1.76 -14.84 -11.22
N ASP A 253 -2.87 -15.13 -11.87
CA ASP A 253 -3.95 -14.16 -12.17
C ASP A 253 -5.13 -14.29 -11.21
N GLY A 254 -5.23 -15.39 -10.46
CA GLY A 254 -6.24 -15.57 -9.42
C GLY A 254 -5.97 -16.76 -8.53
N PHE A 255 -6.60 -16.76 -7.38
CA PHE A 255 -6.52 -17.84 -6.39
C PHE A 255 -7.92 -18.10 -5.86
N LEU A 256 -8.42 -19.33 -5.96
CA LEU A 256 -9.72 -19.72 -5.45
C LEU A 256 -9.54 -20.85 -4.46
N HIS A 257 -10.25 -20.82 -3.33
CA HIS A 257 -10.26 -21.95 -2.40
C HIS A 257 -11.63 -22.14 -1.75
N SER A 258 -11.79 -23.27 -1.07
CA SER A 258 -13.02 -23.61 -0.36
C SER A 258 -12.80 -23.87 1.12
N HIS A 259 -13.69 -23.34 1.94
CA HIS A 259 -13.84 -23.77 3.33
C HIS A 259 -14.88 -24.89 3.40
N PHE A 260 -14.49 -26.04 3.96
CA PHE A 260 -15.44 -27.12 4.27
C PHE A 260 -16.26 -26.82 5.53
N LYS A 261 -17.26 -27.66 5.79
CA LYS A 261 -18.14 -27.49 6.96
C LYS A 261 -17.36 -27.53 8.27
N GLY A 262 -17.58 -26.52 9.11
CA GLY A 262 -16.86 -26.37 10.38
C GLY A 262 -15.76 -25.31 10.31
N LEU A 263 -15.55 -24.67 9.16
CA LEU A 263 -14.70 -23.49 9.05
C LEU A 263 -15.54 -22.20 8.94
N PRO A 264 -14.95 -21.02 9.21
CA PRO A 264 -15.67 -19.75 9.15
C PRO A 264 -16.32 -19.52 7.77
N PRO A 265 -17.53 -18.93 7.68
CA PRO A 265 -18.21 -18.69 6.42
C PRO A 265 -17.68 -17.44 5.67
N VAL A 266 -16.48 -16.95 6.01
CA VAL A 266 -15.74 -15.79 5.48
C VAL A 266 -14.24 -16.13 5.52
N PHE A 267 -13.40 -15.33 4.87
CA PHE A 267 -11.94 -15.54 4.88
C PHE A 267 -11.38 -15.49 6.31
N SER A 268 -10.48 -16.43 6.61
CA SER A 268 -9.71 -16.53 7.84
C SER A 268 -8.57 -15.50 7.91
N ALA A 269 -7.87 -15.43 9.05
CA ALA A 269 -6.65 -14.64 9.16
C ALA A 269 -5.57 -15.15 8.19
N ASP A 270 -5.40 -16.47 8.12
CA ASP A 270 -4.40 -17.13 7.29
C ASP A 270 -4.62 -16.84 5.80
N ASP A 271 -5.88 -16.71 5.37
CA ASP A 271 -6.20 -16.29 4.00
C ASP A 271 -5.68 -14.88 3.68
N ILE A 272 -5.86 -13.95 4.62
CA ILE A 272 -5.40 -12.56 4.46
C ILE A 272 -3.87 -12.52 4.48
N LEU A 273 -3.25 -13.28 5.38
CA LEU A 273 -1.80 -13.41 5.44
C LEU A 273 -1.24 -14.03 4.14
N ASN A 274 -1.89 -15.06 3.59
CA ASN A 274 -1.49 -15.66 2.32
C ASN A 274 -1.62 -14.66 1.16
N LEU A 275 -2.68 -13.84 1.13
CA LEU A 275 -2.80 -12.77 0.15
C LEU A 275 -1.66 -11.74 0.27
N THR A 276 -1.23 -11.38 1.48
CA THR A 276 -0.06 -10.50 1.68
C THR A 276 1.23 -11.15 1.21
N TYR A 277 1.40 -12.44 1.48
CA TYR A 277 2.55 -13.22 1.03
C TYR A 277 2.64 -13.25 -0.50
N LEU A 278 1.52 -13.54 -1.17
CA LEU A 278 1.40 -13.51 -2.63
C LEU A 278 1.78 -12.16 -3.22
N TYR A 279 1.31 -11.08 -2.59
CA TYR A 279 1.57 -9.73 -3.04
C TYR A 279 3.04 -9.32 -2.86
N LYS A 280 3.60 -9.48 -1.65
CA LYS A 280 4.97 -9.03 -1.36
C LYS A 280 6.05 -9.86 -2.06
N ASN A 281 5.79 -11.13 -2.31
CA ASN A 281 6.70 -12.00 -3.06
C ASN A 281 6.52 -11.90 -4.59
N GLY A 282 5.66 -11.00 -5.08
CA GLY A 282 5.51 -10.75 -6.52
C GLY A 282 4.80 -11.87 -7.27
N PHE A 283 4.09 -12.76 -6.59
CA PHE A 283 3.31 -13.84 -7.20
C PHE A 283 2.00 -13.35 -7.83
N ILE A 284 1.56 -12.12 -7.55
CA ILE A 284 0.40 -11.52 -8.23
C ILE A 284 0.84 -10.89 -9.54
N LYS A 285 0.31 -11.38 -10.68
CA LYS A 285 0.66 -10.89 -12.02
C LYS A 285 0.12 -9.49 -12.32
N ASP A 286 -1.18 -9.28 -12.08
CA ASP A 286 -1.82 -7.97 -12.18
C ASP A 286 -2.83 -7.79 -11.04
N ALA A 287 -2.44 -6.99 -10.05
CA ALA A 287 -3.26 -6.73 -8.88
C ALA A 287 -4.55 -5.92 -9.19
N ASN A 288 -4.67 -5.30 -10.37
CA ASN A 288 -5.91 -4.65 -10.85
C ASN A 288 -6.92 -5.62 -11.46
N SER A 289 -6.56 -6.88 -11.68
CA SER A 289 -7.50 -7.92 -12.14
C SER A 289 -7.48 -9.19 -11.30
N PHE A 290 -6.54 -9.29 -10.37
CA PHE A 290 -6.40 -10.42 -9.47
C PHE A 290 -7.64 -10.59 -8.59
N VAL A 291 -8.08 -11.84 -8.44
CA VAL A 291 -9.17 -12.21 -7.54
C VAL A 291 -8.69 -13.26 -6.55
N PHE A 292 -8.95 -13.02 -5.27
CA PHE A 292 -8.74 -13.99 -4.20
C PHE A 292 -10.12 -14.49 -3.75
N GLY A 293 -10.50 -15.69 -4.18
CA GLY A 293 -11.84 -16.23 -4.03
C GLY A 293 -11.98 -17.26 -2.93
N LEU A 294 -13.10 -17.18 -2.23
CA LEU A 294 -13.52 -18.15 -1.23
C LEU A 294 -14.92 -18.66 -1.55
N VAL A 295 -15.09 -19.97 -1.47
CA VAL A 295 -16.40 -20.63 -1.52
C VAL A 295 -16.62 -21.42 -0.23
N THR A 296 -17.78 -21.23 0.39
CA THR A 296 -18.20 -22.00 1.56
C THR A 296 -19.54 -22.68 1.28
N GLU A 297 -20.05 -23.49 2.21
CA GLU A 297 -21.38 -24.11 2.10
C GLU A 297 -22.49 -23.06 1.85
N ASN A 298 -22.31 -21.82 2.33
CA ASN A 298 -23.36 -20.80 2.31
C ASN A 298 -22.98 -19.51 1.58
N THR A 299 -21.71 -19.35 1.18
CA THR A 299 -21.21 -18.07 0.66
C THR A 299 -20.24 -18.25 -0.51
N GLN A 300 -20.10 -17.21 -1.33
CA GLN A 300 -19.15 -17.10 -2.43
C GLN A 300 -18.64 -15.67 -2.47
N TYR A 301 -17.33 -15.50 -2.32
CA TYR A 301 -16.72 -14.17 -2.25
C TYR A 301 -15.50 -14.03 -3.16
N TYR A 302 -15.22 -12.78 -3.49
CA TYR A 302 -13.89 -12.32 -3.88
C TYR A 302 -13.40 -11.25 -2.91
N ILE A 303 -12.13 -11.34 -2.52
CA ILE A 303 -11.34 -10.21 -2.06
C ILE A 303 -10.55 -9.66 -3.25
N ILE A 304 -10.48 -8.33 -3.30
CA ILE A 304 -9.63 -7.59 -4.20
C ILE A 304 -8.74 -6.62 -3.43
N ILE A 305 -7.63 -6.24 -4.04
CA ILE A 305 -6.80 -5.10 -3.60
C ILE A 305 -7.42 -3.84 -4.21
N ASP A 306 -8.11 -3.05 -3.39
CA ASP A 306 -8.77 -1.85 -3.88
C ASP A 306 -7.89 -0.61 -3.78
N ASP A 307 -7.34 -0.40 -2.58
CA ASP A 307 -6.38 0.64 -2.27
C ASP A 307 -4.98 0.03 -2.14
N PHE A 308 -4.17 0.21 -3.18
CA PHE A 308 -2.83 -0.35 -3.26
C PHE A 308 -1.87 0.23 -2.22
N GLU A 309 -2.03 1.50 -1.85
CA GLU A 309 -1.15 2.14 -0.87
C GLU A 309 -1.44 1.59 0.53
N SER A 310 -2.71 1.55 0.91
CA SER A 310 -3.13 0.95 2.18
C SER A 310 -2.73 -0.52 2.25
N PHE A 311 -2.91 -1.28 1.17
CA PHE A 311 -2.54 -2.69 1.16
C PHE A 311 -1.02 -2.93 1.16
N ASP A 312 -0.22 -2.10 0.49
CA ASP A 312 1.25 -2.20 0.59
C ASP A 312 1.73 -1.88 2.00
N ASN A 313 1.18 -0.83 2.64
CA ASN A 313 1.50 -0.50 4.03
C ASN A 313 1.13 -1.62 5.00
N PHE A 314 -0.09 -2.16 4.89
CA PHE A 314 -0.54 -3.31 5.66
C PHE A 314 0.39 -4.52 5.45
N SER A 315 0.70 -4.84 4.20
CA SER A 315 1.55 -5.98 3.85
C SER A 315 3.00 -5.79 4.31
N ASN A 316 3.52 -4.56 4.33
CA ASN A 316 4.86 -4.26 4.87
C ASN A 316 4.94 -4.51 6.38
N ILE A 317 3.86 -4.24 7.12
CA ILE A 317 3.77 -4.54 8.56
C ILE A 317 3.72 -6.05 8.80
N VAL A 318 2.92 -6.78 7.99
CA VAL A 318 2.83 -8.24 8.06
C VAL A 318 4.18 -8.90 7.71
N MET A 319 4.88 -8.39 6.70
CA MET A 319 6.11 -8.98 6.16
C MET A 319 7.38 -8.32 6.72
N MET A 320 7.34 -7.71 7.91
CA MET A 320 8.51 -7.04 8.52
C MET A 320 9.73 -7.97 8.71
N GLY A 321 9.51 -9.30 8.75
CA GLY A 321 10.54 -10.33 8.85
C GLY A 321 11.24 -10.67 7.53
N GLY A 322 10.84 -10.09 6.39
CA GLY A 322 11.39 -10.38 5.06
C GLY A 322 10.37 -11.06 4.15
N ASN A 323 10.77 -12.12 3.45
CA ASN A 323 9.92 -12.82 2.47
C ASN A 323 9.03 -13.90 3.08
N GLU A 324 9.13 -14.13 4.39
CA GLU A 324 8.35 -15.10 5.16
C GLU A 324 7.60 -14.37 6.28
N ILE A 325 6.43 -14.89 6.63
CA ILE A 325 5.65 -14.43 7.78
C ILE A 325 6.25 -15.08 9.02
N SER A 326 6.69 -14.29 10.00
CA SER A 326 7.22 -14.86 11.24
C SER A 326 6.09 -15.39 12.14
N ASP A 327 6.37 -16.43 12.92
CA ASP A 327 5.43 -17.02 13.88
C ASP A 327 4.78 -15.96 14.79
N SER A 328 5.56 -14.98 15.25
CA SER A 328 5.07 -13.89 16.10
C SER A 328 4.04 -12.99 15.41
N VAL A 329 4.19 -12.74 14.11
CA VAL A 329 3.24 -11.96 13.32
C VAL A 329 1.98 -12.79 13.06
N TYR A 330 2.17 -14.06 12.70
CA TYR A 330 1.09 -15.01 12.52
C TYR A 330 0.21 -15.10 13.77
N ASP A 331 0.81 -15.34 14.93
CA ASP A 331 0.12 -15.41 16.22
C ASP A 331 -0.64 -14.12 16.55
N TYR A 332 -0.02 -12.95 16.28
CA TYR A 332 -0.64 -11.66 16.50
C TYR A 332 -1.89 -11.47 15.65
N TYR A 333 -1.81 -11.72 14.34
CA TYR A 333 -2.95 -11.53 13.44
C TYR A 333 -4.06 -12.55 13.69
N ASN A 334 -3.72 -13.78 14.07
CA ASN A 334 -4.69 -14.76 14.53
C ASN A 334 -5.40 -14.32 15.82
N LEU A 335 -4.66 -13.78 16.79
CA LEU A 335 -5.26 -13.25 18.02
C LEU A 335 -6.19 -12.06 17.73
N VAL A 336 -5.78 -11.13 16.87
CA VAL A 336 -6.59 -9.97 16.47
C VAL A 336 -7.85 -10.41 15.74
N TYR A 337 -7.73 -11.37 14.82
CA TYR A 337 -8.86 -11.94 14.11
C TYR A 337 -9.84 -12.63 15.06
N GLN A 338 -9.37 -13.46 15.99
CA GLN A 338 -10.22 -14.08 17.01
C GLN A 338 -10.89 -13.04 17.92
N SER A 339 -10.16 -11.99 18.29
CA SER A 339 -10.65 -10.89 19.13
C SER A 339 -11.71 -10.03 18.43
N SER A 340 -11.78 -10.07 17.08
CA SER A 340 -12.85 -9.43 16.32
C SER A 340 -14.21 -10.14 16.48
N GLY A 341 -14.24 -11.33 17.07
CA GLY A 341 -15.46 -12.07 17.36
C GLY A 341 -16.00 -12.90 16.19
N ILE A 342 -15.25 -13.02 15.10
CA ILE A 342 -15.58 -13.92 13.97
C ILE A 342 -15.48 -15.37 14.45
N LYS A 343 -16.55 -16.14 14.26
CA LYS A 343 -16.66 -17.53 14.73
C LYS A 343 -17.50 -18.35 13.76
N GLU A 344 -17.17 -19.63 13.60
CA GLU A 344 -17.93 -20.58 12.78
C GLU A 344 -19.41 -20.64 13.14
N SER A 345 -19.74 -20.50 14.43
CA SER A 345 -21.09 -20.60 14.97
C SER A 345 -21.94 -19.34 14.78
N ASN A 346 -21.34 -18.22 14.36
CA ASN A 346 -22.09 -17.00 14.07
C ASN A 346 -22.89 -17.14 12.78
N SER A 347 -23.95 -16.33 12.65
CA SER A 347 -24.65 -16.19 11.37
C SER A 347 -23.72 -15.61 10.29
N VAL A 348 -23.99 -15.93 9.02
CA VAL A 348 -23.24 -15.39 7.87
C VAL A 348 -23.16 -13.86 7.91
N SER A 349 -24.28 -13.18 8.12
CA SER A 349 -24.32 -11.71 8.15
C SER A 349 -23.55 -11.11 9.32
N THR A 350 -23.54 -11.78 10.48
CA THR A 350 -22.70 -11.37 11.61
C THR A 350 -21.23 -11.46 11.25
N ASN A 351 -20.78 -12.58 10.68
CA ASN A 351 -19.39 -12.74 10.29
C ASN A 351 -18.96 -11.82 9.16
N GLU A 352 -19.82 -11.59 8.16
CA GLU A 352 -19.57 -10.58 7.11
C GLU A 352 -19.33 -9.19 7.73
N TYR A 353 -20.19 -8.76 8.65
CA TYR A 353 -20.03 -7.46 9.31
C TYR A 353 -18.73 -7.37 10.12
N LEU A 354 -18.43 -8.40 10.93
CA LEU A 354 -17.22 -8.42 11.77
C LEU A 354 -15.95 -8.50 10.92
N PHE A 355 -15.99 -9.26 9.82
CA PHE A 355 -14.88 -9.35 8.87
C PHE A 355 -14.62 -8.02 8.15
N LEU A 356 -15.67 -7.32 7.71
CA LEU A 356 -15.51 -5.97 7.15
C LEU A 356 -14.91 -5.00 8.17
N LYS A 357 -15.34 -5.08 9.44
CA LYS A 357 -14.76 -4.28 10.52
C LYS A 357 -13.29 -4.64 10.78
N TYR A 358 -12.93 -5.92 10.70
CA TYR A 358 -11.55 -6.37 10.79
C TYR A 358 -10.70 -5.74 9.67
N LEU A 359 -11.13 -5.82 8.41
CA LEU A 359 -10.42 -5.21 7.28
C LEU A 359 -10.24 -3.69 7.43
N GLU A 360 -11.31 -2.99 7.85
CA GLU A 360 -11.28 -1.55 8.10
C GLU A 360 -10.32 -1.18 9.24
N ALA A 361 -10.36 -1.93 10.36
CA ALA A 361 -9.50 -1.68 11.51
C ALA A 361 -8.02 -1.89 11.19
N GLN A 362 -7.71 -2.86 10.32
CA GLN A 362 -6.34 -3.09 9.84
C GLN A 362 -5.89 -2.09 8.76
N LYS A 363 -6.79 -1.21 8.28
CA LYS A 363 -6.55 -0.35 7.11
C LYS A 363 -5.98 -1.17 5.95
N SER A 364 -6.56 -2.34 5.70
CA SER A 364 -5.95 -3.32 4.80
C SER A 364 -5.95 -2.92 3.33
N GLY A 365 -6.75 -1.92 2.92
CA GLY A 365 -6.93 -1.58 1.50
C GLY A 365 -7.67 -2.67 0.70
N LEU A 366 -8.14 -3.73 1.36
CA LEU A 366 -8.90 -4.81 0.75
C LEU A 366 -10.40 -4.50 0.72
N LYS A 367 -11.09 -5.00 -0.30
CA LYS A 367 -12.55 -4.97 -0.38
C LYS A 367 -13.13 -6.34 -0.66
N LEU A 368 -14.30 -6.58 -0.07
CA LEU A 368 -15.04 -7.84 -0.17
C LEU A 368 -16.21 -7.70 -1.13
N LEU A 369 -16.28 -8.59 -2.13
CA LEU A 369 -17.41 -8.75 -3.01
C LEU A 369 -18.09 -10.09 -2.75
N LYS A 370 -19.42 -10.09 -2.71
CA LYS A 370 -20.26 -11.27 -2.55
C LYS A 370 -21.01 -11.57 -3.82
N SER A 371 -21.10 -12.85 -4.17
CA SER A 371 -21.98 -13.31 -5.24
C SER A 371 -23.25 -13.98 -4.72
N ASP A 372 -24.26 -14.03 -5.58
CA ASP A 372 -25.33 -15.01 -5.49
C ASP A 372 -24.84 -16.46 -5.75
N SER A 373 -25.72 -17.43 -5.51
CA SER A 373 -25.40 -18.86 -5.68
C SER A 373 -25.04 -19.25 -7.12
N GLU A 374 -25.56 -18.51 -8.10
CA GLU A 374 -25.31 -18.82 -9.52
C GLU A 374 -24.09 -18.12 -10.11
N LEU A 375 -23.41 -17.27 -9.33
CA LEU A 375 -22.25 -16.47 -9.75
C LEU A 375 -22.57 -15.42 -10.83
N ASN A 376 -23.84 -14.99 -10.88
CA ASN A 376 -24.36 -14.06 -11.85
C ASN A 376 -24.45 -12.63 -11.31
N ASP A 377 -24.72 -12.48 -10.01
CA ASP A 377 -24.97 -11.20 -9.36
C ASP A 377 -23.92 -10.92 -8.28
N TRP A 378 -23.08 -9.92 -8.53
CA TRP A 378 -22.04 -9.51 -7.61
C TRP A 378 -22.42 -8.22 -6.89
N LYS A 379 -22.07 -8.16 -5.61
CA LYS A 379 -22.29 -6.99 -4.75
C LYS A 379 -21.03 -6.67 -3.98
N LEU A 380 -20.62 -5.41 -4.00
CA LEU A 380 -19.59 -4.90 -3.10
C LEU A 380 -20.20 -4.74 -1.70
N LEU A 381 -19.54 -5.30 -0.69
CA LEU A 381 -19.94 -5.18 0.70
C LEU A 381 -19.15 -4.05 1.39
N SER A 382 -19.82 -3.31 2.27
CA SER A 382 -19.19 -2.31 3.14
C SER A 382 -19.90 -2.27 4.49
N SER A 383 -19.18 -1.95 5.56
CA SER A 383 -19.81 -1.85 6.87
C SER A 383 -20.63 -0.55 6.98
N ALA A 384 -21.81 -0.62 7.58
CA ALA A 384 -22.61 0.54 7.95
C ALA A 384 -22.41 0.88 9.43
N THR A 385 -22.60 2.15 9.78
CA THR A 385 -22.42 2.70 11.14
C THR A 385 -23.36 2.10 12.20
N ASN A 386 -24.35 1.31 11.81
CA ASN A 386 -25.39 0.74 12.66
C ASN A 386 -25.31 -0.79 12.83
N GLY A 387 -24.15 -1.40 12.56
CA GLY A 387 -24.01 -2.85 12.64
C GLY A 387 -24.63 -3.62 11.46
N LYS A 388 -24.97 -2.92 10.37
CA LYS A 388 -25.49 -3.53 9.14
C LYS A 388 -24.44 -3.52 8.04
N ILE A 389 -24.72 -4.27 6.98
CA ILE A 389 -23.92 -4.31 5.76
C ILE A 389 -24.64 -3.50 4.69
N ASN A 390 -23.91 -2.62 4.02
CA ASN A 390 -24.36 -1.96 2.80
C ASN A 390 -23.88 -2.77 1.60
N GLU A 391 -24.80 -3.06 0.70
CA GLU A 391 -24.52 -3.79 -0.54
C GLU A 391 -24.67 -2.86 -1.74
N THR A 392 -23.60 -2.75 -2.55
CA THR A 392 -23.64 -2.00 -3.83
C THR A 392 -23.56 -3.00 -4.98
N LYS A 393 -24.56 -3.03 -5.85
CA LYS A 393 -24.57 -3.94 -7.01
C LYS A 393 -23.45 -3.61 -7.99
N CYS A 394 -22.80 -4.65 -8.50
CA CYS A 394 -21.80 -4.57 -9.55
C CYS A 394 -22.37 -4.78 -10.96
N ASN A 395 -23.65 -5.19 -11.04
CA ASN A 395 -24.34 -5.62 -12.27
C ASN A 395 -25.73 -5.00 -12.36
#